data_AF-A0A2K3DJH7-F1
#
_entry.id   AF-A0A2K3DJH7-F1
#
_cell.length_a   1.000
_cell.length_b   1.000
_cell.length_c   1.000
_cell.angle_alpha   90.00
_cell.angle_beta   90.00
_cell.angle_gamma   90.00
#
_symmetry.space_group_name_H-M   'P 1'
#
loop_
_entity.id
_entity.type
_entity.pdbx_description
1 polymer ?
#
loop_
_entity_poly.entity_id
_entity_poly.type
_entity_poly.pdbx_seq_one_letter_code
_entity_poly.pdbx_strand_id
1 'polypeptide(L)'
;MGLLLMFKQPMSTAPSSEDTFKPFIASGPQFNILRTLVKNNADDDTIATYLGTLSSLQATSYRDEKHQEIRCYREEKLKEIGCYREEILRLQGELKTTQALYSGEVKLLTKRLQYTMAQYLRQLGMLSMRGIMEYIQCTMLHPTDVMWVSSQAQACWQAYVDQRPSLQECLLKRRLAVDNVGQDLADVYKTLSEDIHGSQTPTLYQKYDSVLYIGAPLVQKQRELIACLCEDVHVAYQVMPIAPVVGPNEA
;
A
#
# COMPACT_ATOMS: atom_id res chain seq x y z
N MET A 1 -6.00 4.44 -19.79
CA MET A 1 -5.44 5.65 -20.44
C MET A 1 -3.92 5.56 -20.35
N GLY A 2 -3.25 5.40 -21.49
CA GLY A 2 -1.81 5.18 -21.56
C GLY A 2 -1.05 6.51 -21.48
N LEU A 3 -0.10 6.60 -20.54
CA LEU A 3 0.85 7.70 -20.45
C LEU A 3 2.08 7.35 -21.30
N LEU A 4 2.16 7.94 -22.49
CA LEU A 4 3.36 8.01 -23.30
C LEU A 4 4.43 8.80 -22.52
N LEU A 5 5.47 8.12 -22.05
CA LEU A 5 6.71 8.77 -21.63
C LEU A 5 7.52 9.13 -22.87
N MET A 6 7.33 10.36 -23.37
CA MET A 6 8.27 10.96 -24.32
C MET A 6 9.52 11.41 -23.55
N PHE A 7 10.53 10.54 -23.53
CA PHE A 7 11.90 10.96 -23.23
C PHE A 7 12.37 11.91 -24.32
N LYS A 8 12.32 13.21 -24.06
CA LYS A 8 13.10 14.20 -24.81
C LYS A 8 14.57 13.92 -24.53
N GLN A 9 15.27 13.32 -25.49
CA GLN A 9 16.73 13.26 -25.48
C GLN A 9 17.28 14.69 -25.41
N PRO A 10 18.28 14.99 -24.56
CA PRO A 10 19.07 16.20 -24.75
C PRO A 10 19.83 16.04 -26.07
N MET A 11 19.53 16.90 -27.04
CA MET A 11 20.36 17.06 -28.23
C MET A 11 21.76 17.44 -27.75
N SER A 12 22.67 16.47 -27.83
CA SER A 12 24.10 16.72 -27.77
C SER A 12 24.48 17.48 -29.04
N THR A 13 24.43 18.80 -28.99
CA THR A 13 25.18 19.62 -29.93
C THR A 13 26.64 19.51 -29.51
N ALA A 14 27.34 18.54 -30.11
CA ALA A 14 28.79 18.52 -30.11
C ALA A 14 29.30 19.91 -30.52
N PRO A 15 30.23 20.53 -29.79
CA PRO A 15 30.88 21.73 -30.30
C PRO A 15 31.63 21.32 -31.56
N SER A 16 31.18 21.84 -32.71
CA SER A 16 31.87 21.69 -33.98
C SER A 16 33.29 22.20 -33.80
N SER A 17 34.24 21.29 -33.95
CA SER A 17 35.67 21.57 -34.05
C SER A 17 35.95 22.36 -35.33
N GLU A 18 35.70 23.66 -35.29
CA GLU A 18 36.35 24.63 -36.15
C GLU A 18 37.24 25.48 -35.25
N ASP A 19 38.40 24.92 -34.89
CA ASP A 19 39.59 25.70 -34.53
C ASP A 19 39.93 26.58 -35.74
N THR A 20 39.20 27.68 -35.87
CA THR A 20 39.50 28.70 -36.84
C THR A 20 40.72 29.43 -36.29
N PHE A 21 41.89 28.92 -36.65
CA PHE A 21 43.14 29.66 -36.52
C PHE A 21 42.94 30.98 -37.26
N LYS A 22 42.60 32.06 -36.53
CA LYS A 22 42.48 33.39 -37.14
C LYS A 22 43.86 33.69 -37.75
N PRO A 23 43.96 33.94 -39.06
CA PRO A 23 45.24 34.28 -39.66
C PRO A 23 45.78 35.53 -38.97
N PHE A 24 47.07 35.47 -38.62
CA PHE A 24 47.79 36.57 -37.98
C PHE A 24 47.64 37.82 -38.85
N ILE A 25 46.84 38.79 -38.41
CA ILE A 25 46.67 40.05 -39.13
C ILE A 25 48.03 40.77 -39.07
N ALA A 26 48.74 40.81 -40.20
CA ALA A 26 50.04 41.43 -40.39
C ALA A 26 49.99 42.97 -40.37
N SER A 27 49.24 43.54 -39.43
CA SER A 27 49.10 44.98 -39.23
C SER A 27 48.63 45.25 -37.80
N GLY A 28 49.58 45.29 -36.87
CA GLY A 28 49.35 45.68 -35.49
C GLY A 28 50.56 46.43 -34.92
N PRO A 29 50.38 47.21 -33.83
CA PRO A 29 51.47 47.94 -33.18
C PRO A 29 52.63 47.02 -32.78
N GLN A 30 52.34 45.76 -32.45
CA GLN A 30 53.33 44.74 -32.09
C GLN A 30 54.22 44.35 -33.29
N PHE A 31 53.65 44.25 -34.49
CA PHE A 31 54.38 43.97 -35.72
C PHE A 31 55.20 45.19 -36.19
N ASN A 32 54.72 46.41 -35.93
CA ASN A 32 55.47 47.64 -36.20
C ASN A 32 56.70 47.79 -35.29
N ILE A 33 56.60 47.36 -34.03
CA ILE A 33 57.74 47.31 -33.10
C ILE A 33 58.76 46.27 -33.58
N LEU A 34 58.31 45.06 -33.95
CA LEU A 34 59.19 44.03 -34.52
C LEU A 34 59.91 44.53 -35.79
N ARG A 35 59.19 45.20 -36.70
CA ARG A 35 59.76 45.81 -37.90
C ARG A 35 60.79 46.89 -37.58
N THR A 36 60.57 47.68 -36.54
CA THR A 36 61.50 48.72 -36.08
C THR A 36 62.77 48.10 -35.49
N LEU A 37 62.63 47.05 -34.68
CA LEU A 37 63.76 46.31 -34.11
C LEU A 37 64.64 45.70 -35.22
N VAL A 38 64.03 45.09 -36.23
CA VAL A 38 64.74 44.52 -37.39
C VAL A 38 65.41 45.62 -38.23
N LYS A 39 64.72 46.75 -38.49
CA LYS A 39 65.29 47.86 -39.28
C LYS A 39 66.46 48.55 -38.61
N ASN A 40 66.53 48.52 -37.28
CA ASN A 40 67.59 49.15 -36.50
C ASN A 40 68.76 48.20 -36.20
N ASN A 41 68.83 47.02 -36.83
CA ASN A 41 69.85 45.99 -36.57
C ASN A 41 69.97 45.64 -35.07
N ALA A 42 68.83 45.52 -34.36
CA ALA A 42 68.83 44.95 -33.01
C ALA A 42 69.42 43.54 -33.06
N ASP A 43 70.16 43.15 -32.02
CA ASP A 43 70.71 41.81 -31.91
C ASP A 43 69.61 40.75 -31.86
N ASP A 44 69.96 39.54 -32.30
CA ASP A 44 69.03 38.42 -32.40
C ASP A 44 68.41 38.06 -31.04
N ASP A 45 69.14 38.26 -29.94
CA ASP A 45 68.66 38.00 -28.57
C ASP A 45 67.53 38.96 -28.18
N THR A 46 67.64 40.23 -28.53
CA THR A 46 66.61 41.25 -28.30
C THR A 46 65.34 40.96 -29.11
N ILE A 47 65.49 40.55 -30.37
CA ILE A 47 64.35 40.17 -31.22
C ILE A 47 63.67 38.90 -30.69
N ALA A 48 64.45 37.89 -30.30
CA ALA A 48 63.94 36.65 -29.71
C ALA A 48 63.20 36.90 -28.39
N THR A 49 63.72 37.80 -27.53
CA THR A 49 63.09 38.17 -26.27
C THR A 49 61.73 38.85 -26.49
N TYR A 50 61.64 39.74 -27.47
CA TYR A 50 60.37 40.40 -27.82
C TYR A 50 59.33 39.42 -28.36
N LEU A 51 59.73 38.52 -29.27
CA LEU A 51 58.85 37.47 -29.80
C LEU A 51 58.39 36.49 -28.70
N GLY A 52 59.30 36.12 -27.79
CA GLY A 52 58.97 35.30 -26.61
C GLY A 52 57.95 35.98 -25.70
N THR A 53 58.09 37.29 -25.49
CA THR A 53 57.14 38.10 -24.69
C THR A 53 55.76 38.16 -25.34
N LEU A 54 55.69 38.40 -26.66
CA LEU A 54 54.43 38.40 -27.39
C LEU A 54 53.73 37.04 -27.34
N SER A 55 54.48 35.96 -27.52
CA SER A 55 53.96 34.59 -27.46
C SER A 55 53.42 34.26 -26.07
N SER A 56 54.13 34.69 -25.02
CA SER A 56 53.69 34.53 -23.62
C SER A 56 52.39 35.30 -23.34
N LEU A 57 52.29 36.56 -23.78
CA LEU A 57 51.10 37.40 -23.59
C LEU A 57 49.87 36.85 -24.33
N GLN A 58 50.06 36.32 -25.53
CA GLN A 58 48.98 35.67 -26.27
C GLN A 58 48.52 34.39 -25.56
N ALA A 59 49.45 33.60 -25.03
CA ALA A 59 49.13 32.40 -24.26
C ALA A 59 48.43 32.71 -22.93
N THR A 60 48.77 33.81 -22.25
CA THR A 60 48.03 34.24 -21.05
C THR A 60 46.63 34.74 -21.39
N SER A 61 46.48 35.59 -22.42
CA SER A 61 45.17 36.10 -22.85
C SER A 61 44.21 34.96 -23.21
N TYR A 62 44.69 33.97 -23.98
CA TYR A 62 43.90 32.79 -24.34
C TYR A 62 43.51 31.96 -23.11
N ARG A 63 44.45 31.76 -22.18
CA ARG A 63 44.15 31.06 -20.91
C ARG A 63 43.10 31.80 -20.11
N ASP A 64 43.19 33.12 -19.98
CA ASP A 64 42.24 33.91 -19.18
C ASP A 64 40.83 33.88 -19.78
N GLU A 65 40.69 34.00 -21.11
CA GLU A 65 39.42 33.85 -21.81
C GLU A 65 38.79 32.46 -21.57
N LYS A 66 39.60 31.39 -21.69
CA LYS A 66 39.12 30.03 -21.42
C LYS A 66 38.74 29.80 -19.96
N HIS A 67 39.48 30.37 -19.00
CA HIS A 67 39.12 30.29 -17.59
C HIS A 67 37.81 31.05 -17.29
N GLN A 68 37.58 32.18 -17.96
CA GLN A 68 36.35 32.94 -17.81
C GLN A 68 35.14 32.19 -18.40
N GLU A 69 35.29 31.58 -19.58
CA GLU A 69 34.25 30.74 -20.21
C GLU A 69 33.84 29.56 -19.30
N ILE A 70 34.83 28.85 -18.74
CA ILE A 70 34.60 27.74 -17.80
C ILE A 70 33.88 28.24 -16.53
N ARG A 71 34.25 29.41 -16.02
CA ARG A 71 33.62 29.99 -14.83
C ARG A 71 32.15 30.31 -15.08
N CYS A 72 31.83 30.97 -16.19
CA CYS A 72 30.46 31.30 -16.58
C CYS A 72 29.62 30.02 -16.76
N TYR A 73 30.14 29.02 -17.46
CA TYR A 73 29.46 27.73 -17.62
C TYR A 73 29.21 27.03 -16.26
N ARG A 74 30.19 27.08 -15.37
CA ARG A 74 30.07 26.49 -14.02
C ARG A 74 29.00 27.21 -13.19
N GLU A 75 28.95 28.53 -13.23
CA GLU A 75 27.93 29.32 -12.53
C GLU A 75 26.52 29.03 -13.05
N GLU A 76 26.35 28.92 -14.37
CA GLU A 76 25.07 28.55 -14.98
C GLU A 76 24.62 27.15 -14.55
N LYS A 77 25.53 26.16 -14.60
CA LYS A 77 25.23 24.80 -14.12
C LYS A 77 24.92 24.74 -12.63
N LEU A 78 25.58 25.54 -11.80
CA LEU A 78 25.27 25.62 -10.38
C LEU A 78 23.88 26.21 -10.13
N LYS A 79 23.47 27.23 -10.90
CA LYS A 79 22.10 27.78 -10.84
C LYS A 79 21.07 26.74 -11.25
N GLU A 80 21.32 26.02 -12.35
CA GLU A 80 20.43 24.97 -12.85
C GLU A 80 20.27 23.84 -11.80
N ILE A 81 21.37 23.39 -11.18
CA ILE A 81 21.34 22.43 -10.07
C ILE A 81 20.55 22.97 -8.87
N GLY A 82 20.68 24.27 -8.56
CA GLY A 82 19.91 24.94 -7.52
C GLY A 82 18.40 24.84 -7.78
N CYS A 83 17.96 25.20 -8.98
CA CYS A 83 16.55 25.11 -9.38
C CYS A 83 16.02 23.68 -9.32
N TYR A 84 16.77 22.68 -9.81
CA TYR A 84 16.35 21.29 -9.72
C TYR A 84 16.26 20.80 -8.27
N ARG A 85 17.16 21.24 -7.38
CA ARG A 85 17.09 20.88 -5.96
C ARG A 85 15.84 21.44 -5.28
N GLU A 86 15.48 22.69 -5.57
CA GLU A 86 14.25 23.30 -5.06
C GLU A 86 13.01 22.56 -5.56
N GLU A 87 12.98 22.19 -6.84
CA GLU A 87 11.86 21.45 -7.43
C GLU A 87 11.73 20.04 -6.85
N ILE A 88 12.85 19.34 -6.61
CA ILE A 88 12.85 18.03 -5.92
C ILE A 88 12.26 18.17 -4.51
N LEU A 89 12.66 19.20 -3.75
CA LEU A 89 12.14 19.43 -2.41
C LEU A 89 10.64 19.73 -2.43
N ARG A 90 10.18 20.53 -3.39
CA ARG A 90 8.76 20.82 -3.60
C ARG A 90 7.97 19.54 -3.86
N LEU A 91 8.39 18.75 -4.85
CA LEU A 91 7.73 17.49 -5.22
C LEU A 91 7.73 16.47 -4.07
N GLN A 92 8.80 16.40 -3.28
CA GLN A 92 8.83 15.56 -2.07
C GLN A 92 7.81 16.02 -1.02
N GLY A 93 7.63 17.33 -0.84
CA GLY A 93 6.61 17.89 0.05
C GLY A 93 5.19 17.56 -0.42
N GLU A 94 4.91 17.70 -1.72
CA GLU A 94 3.62 17.36 -2.33
C GLU A 94 3.31 15.86 -2.23
N LEU A 95 4.32 15.01 -2.46
CA LEU A 95 4.16 13.57 -2.30
C LEU A 95 3.82 13.21 -0.85
N LYS A 96 4.54 13.78 0.12
CA LYS A 96 4.32 13.51 1.55
C LYS A 96 2.94 13.94 2.03
N THR A 97 2.49 15.12 1.61
CA THR A 97 1.14 15.64 1.96
C THR A 97 0.04 14.79 1.33
N THR A 98 0.19 14.45 0.05
CA THR A 98 -0.74 13.59 -0.67
C THR A 98 -0.83 12.19 -0.05
N GLN A 99 0.32 11.60 0.30
CA GLN A 99 0.36 10.29 0.96
C GLN A 99 -0.30 10.32 2.34
N ALA A 100 -0.10 11.40 3.11
CA ALA A 100 -0.75 11.57 4.41
C ALA A 100 -2.28 11.65 4.26
N LEU A 101 -2.78 12.44 3.30
CA LEU A 101 -4.21 12.58 3.01
C LEU A 101 -4.85 11.23 2.64
N TYR A 102 -4.32 10.54 1.63
CA TYR A 102 -4.86 9.25 1.21
C TYR A 102 -4.77 8.19 2.32
N SER A 103 -3.68 8.18 3.10
CA SER A 103 -3.57 7.23 4.23
C SER A 103 -4.63 7.48 5.30
N GLY A 104 -5.00 8.74 5.54
CA GLY A 104 -6.06 9.13 6.46
C GLY A 104 -7.44 8.72 5.95
N GLU A 105 -7.72 9.01 4.68
CA GLU A 105 -8.99 8.64 4.04
C GLU A 105 -9.19 7.13 3.99
N VAL A 106 -8.18 6.36 3.60
CA VAL A 106 -8.24 4.89 3.60
C VAL A 106 -8.53 4.36 5.00
N LYS A 107 -7.84 4.86 6.03
CA LYS A 107 -8.12 4.47 7.43
C LYS A 107 -9.55 4.79 7.85
N LEU A 108 -10.07 5.97 7.47
CA LEU A 108 -11.43 6.37 7.79
C LEU A 108 -12.46 5.49 7.06
N LEU A 109 -12.27 5.23 5.78
CA LEU A 109 -13.12 4.37 4.96
C LEU A 109 -13.12 2.93 5.48
N THR A 110 -11.96 2.38 5.82
CA THR A 110 -11.85 1.04 6.42
C THR A 110 -12.63 0.96 7.73
N LYS A 111 -12.51 1.96 8.62
CA LYS A 111 -13.29 2.00 9.87
C LYS A 111 -14.80 2.10 9.62
N ARG A 112 -15.22 2.91 8.65
CA ARG A 112 -16.64 3.03 8.27
C ARG A 112 -17.17 1.71 7.71
N LEU A 113 -16.42 1.06 6.82
CA LEU A 113 -16.78 -0.23 6.26
C LEU A 113 -16.91 -1.30 7.35
N GLN A 114 -15.94 -1.39 8.26
CA GLN A 114 -16.00 -2.31 9.40
C GLN A 114 -17.23 -2.07 10.28
N TYR A 115 -17.54 -0.81 10.57
CA TYR A 115 -18.73 -0.45 11.35
C TYR A 115 -20.02 -0.83 10.61
N THR A 116 -20.17 -0.47 9.34
CA THR A 116 -21.34 -0.80 8.53
C THR A 116 -21.50 -2.31 8.39
N MET A 117 -20.42 -3.04 8.18
CA MET A 117 -20.42 -4.49 8.12
C MET A 117 -20.87 -5.09 9.46
N ALA A 118 -20.35 -4.62 10.59
CA ALA A 118 -20.79 -5.06 11.91
C ALA A 118 -22.29 -4.76 12.15
N GLN A 119 -22.80 -3.60 11.73
CA GLN A 119 -24.22 -3.28 11.83
C GLN A 119 -25.09 -4.21 10.96
N TYR A 120 -24.68 -4.45 9.72
CA TYR A 120 -25.39 -5.35 8.80
C TYR A 120 -25.42 -6.80 9.34
N LEU A 121 -24.28 -7.29 9.81
CA LEU A 121 -24.17 -8.63 10.40
C LEU A 121 -24.94 -8.75 11.71
N ARG A 122 -25.06 -7.65 12.47
CA ARG A 122 -25.94 -7.59 13.65
C ARG A 122 -27.40 -7.70 13.25
N GLN A 123 -27.83 -6.98 12.20
CA GLN A 123 -29.20 -7.05 11.70
C GLN A 123 -29.56 -8.43 11.16
N LEU A 124 -28.62 -9.13 10.53
CA LEU A 124 -28.80 -10.50 10.07
C LEU A 124 -28.72 -11.55 11.18
N GLY A 125 -28.42 -11.16 12.42
CA GLY A 125 -28.20 -12.10 13.54
C GLY A 125 -26.93 -12.95 13.42
N MET A 126 -26.09 -12.72 12.39
CA MET A 126 -24.87 -13.49 12.14
C MET A 126 -23.84 -13.33 13.25
N LEU A 127 -23.62 -12.10 13.74
CA LEU A 127 -22.72 -11.85 14.87
C LEU A 127 -23.17 -12.58 16.14
N SER A 128 -24.48 -12.65 16.35
CA SER A 128 -25.10 -13.30 17.50
C SER A 128 -24.96 -14.82 17.42
N MET A 129 -25.28 -15.44 16.27
CA MET A 129 -25.09 -16.88 16.04
C MET A 129 -23.61 -17.28 16.18
N ARG A 130 -22.72 -16.47 15.59
CA ARG A 130 -21.28 -16.68 15.67
C ARG A 130 -20.76 -16.56 17.10
N GLY A 131 -21.22 -15.57 17.85
CA GLY A 131 -20.81 -15.37 19.23
C GLY A 131 -21.15 -16.53 20.16
N ILE A 132 -22.28 -17.22 19.93
CA ILE A 132 -22.60 -18.45 20.68
C ILE A 132 -21.60 -19.56 20.38
N MET A 133 -21.23 -19.76 19.11
CA MET A 133 -20.22 -20.77 18.75
C MET A 133 -18.85 -20.43 19.35
N GLU A 134 -18.44 -19.16 19.30
CA GLU A 134 -17.18 -18.69 19.89
C GLU A 134 -17.17 -18.85 21.41
N TYR A 135 -18.29 -18.56 22.08
CA TYR A 135 -18.44 -18.82 23.50
C TYR A 135 -18.21 -20.29 23.81
N ILE A 136 -18.88 -21.21 23.10
CA ILE A 136 -18.69 -22.66 23.30
C ILE A 136 -17.25 -23.07 23.01
N GLN A 137 -16.61 -22.54 21.97
CA GLN A 137 -15.20 -22.81 21.68
C GLN A 137 -14.27 -22.37 22.80
N CYS A 138 -14.56 -21.24 23.44
CA CYS A 138 -13.80 -20.76 24.59
C CYS A 138 -14.09 -21.56 25.86
N THR A 139 -15.29 -22.12 26.02
CA THR A 139 -15.70 -22.80 27.25
C THR A 139 -15.73 -24.31 27.16
N MET A 140 -15.55 -24.94 26.00
CA MET A 140 -15.74 -26.38 25.84
C MET A 140 -14.86 -27.22 26.77
N LEU A 141 -13.67 -26.73 27.15
CA LEU A 141 -12.80 -27.40 28.13
C LEU A 141 -13.53 -27.69 29.44
N HIS A 142 -14.41 -26.78 29.88
CA HIS A 142 -15.29 -26.98 31.02
C HIS A 142 -16.73 -26.80 30.58
N PRO A 143 -17.48 -27.88 30.35
CA PRO A 143 -17.47 -29.09 31.19
C PRO A 143 -16.98 -30.39 30.52
N THR A 144 -16.43 -30.35 29.30
CA THR A 144 -16.22 -31.59 28.50
C THR A 144 -14.79 -32.12 28.44
N ASP A 145 -13.83 -31.42 29.06
CA ASP A 145 -12.38 -31.67 28.93
C ASP A 145 -11.85 -31.61 27.47
N VAL A 146 -12.66 -31.12 26.53
CA VAL A 146 -12.28 -30.90 25.13
C VAL A 146 -11.59 -29.56 24.99
N MET A 147 -10.33 -29.55 24.54
CA MET A 147 -9.62 -28.33 24.20
C MET A 147 -9.90 -27.94 22.75
N TRP A 148 -10.37 -26.72 22.52
CA TRP A 148 -10.59 -26.20 21.17
C TRP A 148 -9.26 -26.01 20.44
N VAL A 149 -9.15 -26.60 19.25
CA VAL A 149 -8.02 -26.41 18.33
C VAL A 149 -8.58 -26.14 16.94
N SER A 150 -8.37 -24.93 16.41
CA SER A 150 -8.98 -24.50 15.15
C SER A 150 -8.58 -25.38 13.95
N SER A 151 -7.34 -25.88 13.91
CA SER A 151 -6.87 -26.80 12.87
C SER A 151 -7.52 -28.18 12.92
N GLN A 152 -8.23 -28.50 14.01
CA GLN A 152 -8.94 -29.76 14.24
C GLN A 152 -10.43 -29.52 14.54
N ALA A 153 -11.01 -28.43 14.00
CA ALA A 153 -12.36 -27.99 14.30
C ALA A 153 -13.42 -29.11 14.25
N GLN A 154 -13.39 -29.95 13.21
CA GLN A 154 -14.31 -31.09 13.07
C GLN A 154 -14.21 -32.05 14.26
N ALA A 155 -13.00 -32.45 14.64
CA ALA A 155 -12.76 -33.40 15.72
C ALA A 155 -13.13 -32.80 17.08
N CYS A 156 -12.80 -31.53 17.33
CA CYS A 156 -13.19 -30.83 18.56
C CYS A 156 -14.71 -30.73 18.69
N TRP A 157 -15.42 -30.38 17.60
CA TRP A 157 -16.88 -30.32 17.63
C TRP A 157 -17.52 -31.69 17.85
N GLN A 158 -17.00 -32.74 17.19
CA GLN A 158 -17.50 -34.09 17.41
C GLN A 158 -17.31 -34.52 18.86
N ALA A 159 -16.10 -34.36 19.41
CA ALA A 159 -15.79 -34.70 20.79
C ALA A 159 -16.66 -33.91 21.78
N TYR A 160 -16.91 -32.62 21.52
CA TYR A 160 -17.81 -31.81 22.33
C TYR A 160 -19.23 -32.37 22.34
N VAL A 161 -19.79 -32.71 21.16
CA VAL A 161 -21.13 -33.30 21.07
C VAL A 161 -21.20 -34.66 21.76
N ASP A 162 -20.17 -35.49 21.62
CA ASP A 162 -20.09 -36.82 22.24
C ASP A 162 -20.17 -36.75 23.78
N GLN A 163 -19.71 -35.65 24.37
CA GLN A 163 -19.73 -35.39 25.81
C GLN A 163 -20.99 -34.65 26.30
N ARG A 164 -21.94 -34.33 25.42
CA ARG A 164 -23.13 -33.53 25.73
C ARG A 164 -24.42 -34.29 25.41
N PRO A 165 -24.95 -35.11 26.36
CA PRO A 165 -26.17 -35.90 26.14
C PRO A 165 -27.40 -35.06 25.77
N SER A 166 -27.56 -33.87 26.38
CA SER A 166 -28.61 -32.91 26.06
C SER A 166 -28.57 -32.47 24.60
N LEU A 167 -27.36 -32.18 24.10
CA LEU A 167 -27.14 -31.77 22.73
C LEU A 167 -27.44 -32.92 21.76
N GLN A 168 -26.99 -34.14 22.06
CA GLN A 168 -27.31 -35.33 21.26
C GLN A 168 -28.82 -35.58 21.19
N GLU A 169 -29.53 -35.46 22.31
CA GLU A 169 -30.98 -35.60 22.33
C GLU A 169 -31.67 -34.55 21.45
N CYS A 170 -31.21 -33.29 21.49
CA CYS A 170 -31.72 -32.24 20.61
C CYS A 170 -31.48 -32.56 19.13
N LEU A 171 -30.27 -32.99 18.77
CA LEU A 171 -29.90 -33.35 17.39
C LEU A 171 -30.79 -34.49 16.88
N LEU A 172 -31.02 -35.52 17.69
CA LEU A 172 -31.90 -36.64 17.36
C LEU A 172 -33.36 -36.21 17.19
N LYS A 173 -33.89 -35.36 18.08
CA LYS A 173 -35.26 -34.80 17.96
C LYS A 173 -35.46 -34.04 16.65
N ARG A 174 -34.41 -33.36 16.17
CA ARG A 174 -34.41 -32.61 14.90
C ARG A 174 -33.99 -33.43 13.69
N ARG A 175 -33.79 -34.74 13.85
CA ARG A 175 -33.40 -35.69 12.79
C ARG A 175 -32.08 -35.30 12.10
N LEU A 176 -31.15 -34.75 12.87
CA LEU A 176 -29.79 -34.45 12.41
C LEU A 176 -28.90 -35.67 12.64
N ALA A 177 -28.11 -36.04 11.63
CA ALA A 177 -27.19 -37.17 11.73
C ALA A 177 -26.04 -36.83 12.69
N VAL A 178 -25.94 -37.56 13.81
CA VAL A 178 -24.94 -37.32 14.85
C VAL A 178 -23.53 -37.67 14.36
N ASP A 179 -23.42 -38.68 13.51
CA ASP A 179 -22.14 -39.24 13.03
C ASP A 179 -21.32 -38.24 12.20
N ASN A 180 -21.96 -37.21 11.64
CA ASN A 180 -21.32 -36.17 10.81
C ASN A 180 -21.42 -34.77 11.43
N VAL A 181 -21.91 -34.66 12.67
CA VAL A 181 -22.22 -33.36 13.28
C VAL A 181 -20.99 -32.48 13.46
N GLY A 182 -19.82 -33.08 13.73
CA GLY A 182 -18.57 -32.33 13.84
C GLY A 182 -18.23 -31.57 12.56
N GLN A 183 -18.45 -32.20 11.39
CA GLN A 183 -18.24 -31.57 10.09
C GLN A 183 -19.30 -30.51 9.82
N ASP A 184 -20.57 -30.83 10.09
CA ASP A 184 -21.68 -29.90 9.87
C ASP A 184 -21.51 -28.61 10.70
N LEU A 185 -21.08 -28.72 11.96
CA LEU A 185 -20.79 -27.56 12.82
C LEU A 185 -19.57 -26.77 12.34
N ALA A 186 -18.53 -27.43 11.84
CA ALA A 186 -17.40 -26.75 11.21
C ALA A 186 -17.83 -25.97 9.95
N ASP A 187 -18.78 -26.49 9.17
CA ASP A 187 -19.30 -25.80 7.99
C ASP A 187 -20.23 -24.63 8.35
N VAL A 188 -20.99 -24.73 9.44
CA VAL A 188 -21.74 -23.59 10.00
C VAL A 188 -20.76 -22.47 10.40
N TYR A 189 -19.65 -22.80 11.05
CA TYR A 189 -18.62 -21.83 11.43
C TYR A 189 -18.07 -21.07 10.22
N LYS A 190 -17.79 -21.77 9.11
CA LYS A 190 -17.39 -21.15 7.84
C LYS A 190 -18.49 -20.28 7.23
N THR A 191 -19.73 -20.75 7.26
CA THR A 191 -20.89 -20.02 6.71
C THR A 191 -21.16 -18.71 7.46
N LEU A 192 -20.92 -18.69 8.76
CA LEU A 192 -21.03 -17.48 9.60
C LEU A 192 -19.78 -16.57 9.53
N SER A 193 -18.81 -16.90 8.67
CA SER A 193 -17.50 -16.26 8.46
C SER A 193 -16.49 -16.49 9.60
N GLU A 194 -15.26 -16.85 9.23
CA GLU A 194 -14.13 -17.00 10.16
C GLU A 194 -13.57 -15.65 10.65
N ASP A 195 -13.75 -14.58 9.87
CA ASP A 195 -13.15 -13.26 10.07
C ASP A 195 -13.99 -12.33 10.96
N ILE A 196 -15.22 -12.74 11.25
CA ILE A 196 -16.21 -11.95 11.97
C ILE A 196 -16.35 -12.53 13.37
N HIS A 197 -15.90 -11.79 14.38
CA HIS A 197 -16.03 -12.18 15.78
C HIS A 197 -17.17 -11.44 16.47
N GLY A 198 -17.93 -12.14 17.30
CA GLY A 198 -19.07 -11.61 18.04
C GLY A 198 -18.94 -11.92 19.52
N SER A 199 -18.60 -10.95 20.36
CA SER A 199 -18.37 -11.16 21.80
C SER A 199 -19.67 -11.25 22.62
N GLN A 200 -20.71 -11.89 22.11
CA GLN A 200 -21.96 -12.08 22.87
C GLN A 200 -21.97 -13.41 23.62
N THR A 201 -21.96 -13.32 24.95
CA THR A 201 -22.05 -14.48 25.85
C THR A 201 -23.51 -14.78 26.20
N PRO A 202 -23.86 -16.04 26.54
CA PRO A 202 -25.20 -16.41 27.03
C PRO A 202 -25.71 -15.55 28.19
N THR A 203 -24.81 -15.13 29.09
CA THR A 203 -25.13 -14.25 30.22
C THR A 203 -25.66 -12.88 29.80
N LEU A 204 -25.26 -12.35 28.64
CA LEU A 204 -25.80 -11.10 28.13
C LEU A 204 -27.25 -11.27 27.67
N TYR A 205 -27.59 -12.39 27.03
CA TYR A 205 -28.97 -12.68 26.63
C TYR A 205 -29.90 -12.77 27.84
N GLN A 206 -29.47 -13.48 28.88
CA GLN A 206 -30.24 -13.60 30.13
C GLN A 206 -30.38 -12.25 30.85
N LYS A 207 -29.30 -11.45 30.92
CA LYS A 207 -29.33 -10.14 31.59
C LYS A 207 -30.27 -9.14 30.93
N TYR A 208 -30.36 -9.18 29.60
CA TYR A 208 -31.16 -8.23 28.82
C TYR A 208 -32.47 -8.83 28.29
N ASP A 209 -32.88 -10.01 28.78
CA ASP A 209 -34.06 -10.75 28.31
C ASP A 209 -34.17 -10.77 26.78
N SER A 210 -33.03 -11.02 26.14
CA SER A 210 -32.89 -10.91 24.68
C SER A 210 -32.99 -12.29 24.04
N VAL A 211 -33.51 -12.31 22.80
CA VAL A 211 -33.66 -13.54 22.00
C VAL A 211 -32.67 -13.51 20.84
N LEU A 212 -32.03 -14.65 20.56
CA LEU A 212 -31.17 -14.84 19.41
C LEU A 212 -31.99 -15.19 18.17
N TYR A 213 -31.87 -14.40 17.10
CA TYR A 213 -32.53 -14.66 15.83
C TYR A 213 -31.66 -15.54 14.93
N ILE A 214 -32.13 -16.75 14.60
CA ILE A 214 -31.44 -17.72 13.73
C ILE A 214 -32.01 -17.60 12.32
N GLY A 215 -31.22 -17.09 11.38
CA GLY A 215 -31.72 -16.75 10.04
C GLY A 215 -30.69 -16.94 8.93
N ALA A 216 -30.87 -16.21 7.83
CA ALA A 216 -29.91 -16.18 6.74
C ALA A 216 -28.52 -15.75 7.24
N PRO A 217 -27.41 -16.27 6.66
CA PRO A 217 -27.32 -17.07 5.44
C PRO A 217 -27.50 -18.58 5.65
N LEU A 218 -27.82 -19.04 6.87
CA LEU A 218 -27.89 -20.46 7.16
C LEU A 218 -29.04 -21.15 6.41
N VAL A 219 -28.76 -22.34 5.86
CA VAL A 219 -29.79 -23.26 5.35
C VAL A 219 -30.51 -23.97 6.51
N GLN A 220 -31.66 -24.61 6.25
CA GLN A 220 -32.49 -25.21 7.32
C GLN A 220 -31.67 -26.09 8.27
N LYS A 221 -30.90 -27.06 7.74
CA LYS A 221 -30.05 -27.96 8.55
C LYS A 221 -29.12 -27.20 9.51
N GLN A 222 -28.52 -26.11 9.04
CA GLN A 222 -27.62 -25.28 9.83
C GLN A 222 -28.36 -24.46 10.90
N ARG A 223 -29.57 -24.00 10.60
CA ARG A 223 -30.42 -23.31 11.61
C ARG A 223 -30.79 -24.24 12.76
N GLU A 224 -31.14 -25.49 12.44
CA GLU A 224 -31.44 -26.53 13.43
C GLU A 224 -30.22 -26.85 14.32
N LEU A 225 -29.02 -26.87 13.73
CA LEU A 225 -27.77 -27.05 14.49
C LEU A 225 -27.53 -25.91 15.48
N ILE A 226 -27.65 -24.65 15.03
CA ILE A 226 -27.50 -23.49 15.93
C ILE A 226 -28.58 -23.49 17.01
N ALA A 227 -29.82 -23.88 16.68
CA ALA A 227 -30.89 -24.00 17.66
C ALA A 227 -30.54 -25.00 18.77
N CYS A 228 -29.99 -26.16 18.42
CA CYS A 228 -29.51 -27.12 19.41
C CYS A 228 -28.36 -26.59 20.27
N LEU A 229 -27.41 -25.85 19.69
CA LEU A 229 -26.36 -25.19 20.48
C LEU A 229 -26.97 -24.15 21.45
N CYS A 230 -27.98 -23.38 21.02
CA CYS A 230 -28.66 -22.41 21.87
C CYS A 230 -29.38 -23.09 23.04
N GLU A 231 -30.04 -24.24 22.82
CA GLU A 231 -30.65 -25.03 23.89
C GLU A 231 -29.61 -25.53 24.89
N ASP A 232 -28.47 -26.01 24.39
CA ASP A 232 -27.40 -26.57 25.21
C ASP A 232 -26.72 -25.53 26.12
N VAL A 233 -26.66 -24.27 25.69
CA VAL A 233 -26.14 -23.14 26.49
C VAL A 233 -27.24 -22.26 27.11
N HIS A 234 -28.49 -22.70 27.07
CA HIS A 234 -29.65 -22.00 27.66
C HIS A 234 -29.84 -20.55 27.17
N VAL A 235 -29.73 -20.33 25.86
CA VAL A 235 -30.00 -19.06 25.19
C VAL A 235 -31.36 -19.14 24.50
N ALA A 236 -32.26 -18.20 24.82
CA ALA A 236 -33.53 -18.09 24.13
C ALA A 236 -33.30 -17.71 22.65
N TYR A 237 -33.99 -18.38 21.73
CA TYR A 237 -33.82 -18.16 20.29
C TYR A 237 -35.14 -18.19 19.53
N GLN A 238 -35.14 -17.58 18.34
CA GLN A 238 -36.24 -17.64 17.37
C GLN A 238 -35.68 -17.97 15.97
N VAL A 239 -36.19 -19.02 15.35
CA VAL A 239 -35.83 -19.39 13.97
C VAL A 239 -36.64 -18.52 13.01
N MET A 240 -35.95 -17.70 12.23
CA MET A 240 -36.57 -16.89 11.19
C MET A 240 -37.00 -17.79 10.02
N PRO A 241 -38.18 -17.56 9.41
CA PRO A 241 -38.60 -18.30 8.22
C PRO A 241 -37.62 -18.07 7.06
N ILE A 242 -37.50 -19.06 6.16
CA ILE A 242 -36.80 -18.87 4.88
C ILE A 242 -37.70 -17.93 4.07
N ALA A 243 -37.23 -16.70 3.79
CA ALA A 243 -37.96 -15.80 2.91
C ALA A 243 -38.18 -16.52 1.56
N PRO A 244 -39.42 -16.57 1.04
CA PRO A 244 -39.64 -17.11 -0.29
C PRO A 244 -38.79 -16.30 -1.25
N VAL A 245 -38.01 -16.99 -2.09
CA VAL A 245 -37.31 -16.36 -3.21
C VAL A 245 -38.40 -15.81 -4.12
N VAL A 246 -38.69 -14.52 -4.02
CA VAL A 246 -39.51 -13.83 -5.01
C VAL A 246 -38.67 -13.83 -6.28
N GLY A 247 -38.94 -14.80 -7.15
CA GLY A 247 -38.31 -14.86 -8.46
C GLY A 247 -38.65 -13.58 -9.24
N PRO A 248 -37.77 -13.13 -10.15
CA PRO A 248 -37.96 -11.88 -10.89
C PRO A 248 -39.10 -11.93 -11.95
N ASN A 249 -40.02 -12.88 -11.87
CA ASN A 249 -41.11 -13.03 -12.83
C ASN A 249 -42.46 -12.92 -12.10
N GLU A 250 -42.89 -11.69 -11.84
CA GLU A 250 -44.30 -11.26 -11.77
C GLU A 250 -44.34 -9.75 -11.51
N ALA A 251 -44.05 -8.97 -12.55
CA ALA A 251 -44.41 -7.57 -12.71
C ALA A 251 -44.66 -7.31 -14.20
#